data_AF-A0A109V580-F1
#
_entry.id   AF-A0A109V580-F1
#
_cell.length_a   1.000
_cell.length_b   1.000
_cell.length_c   1.000
_cell.angle_alpha   90.00
_cell.angle_beta   90.00
_cell.angle_gamma   90.00
#
_symmetry.space_group_name_H-M   'P 1'
#
loop_
_entity.id
_entity.type
_entity.pdbx_description
1 polymer ?
#
loop_
_entity_poly.entity_id
_entity_poly.type
_entity_poly.pdbx_seq_one_letter_code
_entity_poly.pdbx_strand_id
1 'polypeptide(L)'
;MASCQSRFPKVKYCDESWWQDFFTKDLAEFYASLEGLLSARDALINELSGDMAQVLADPQRRDLALRVLFGGLDEGCLEKIRHYHPTYEWVKGVGSIGISNVDITSCIRGGKAAHFYREVLGIGLAEQFDEDMKMRGGLLNQLKTMSFEEISKEKLGISIKGYDKTIIMNDLSEMRKIVGKIYNYLKKKQVIQVQHEQANYGLDLVKAFEDFLNKSIKLLPLYNPFTFFIQSLRSTPRPYLSIMYGEELFSDPVRNLMSKYGVELTKILDPGLYVQSKNDELAIIGHKDGSVGKLIDELVQKIYDIISKLNSYGYLVSDEDEYKKYVKAKYNEEISAGYTLEKLMTEADFDYKKYCQGRDIAVERGVVKTYEQVFERGEFKIRDETTIGYERFLELFSPLLFLGIAWIEGGELHVACLGG
;
A
#
# COMPACT_ATOMS: atom_id res chain seq x y z
N MET A 1 23.80 32.63 9.99
CA MET A 1 23.09 31.49 9.40
C MET A 1 21.61 31.73 9.68
N ALA A 2 20.82 32.06 8.65
CA ALA A 2 19.37 32.09 8.82
C ALA A 2 18.95 30.68 9.24
N SER A 3 18.26 30.56 10.36
CA SER A 3 17.79 29.27 10.87
C SER A 3 16.77 28.72 9.89
N CYS A 4 16.99 27.53 9.32
CA CYS A 4 15.95 26.80 8.60
C CYS A 4 14.74 26.64 9.53
N GLN A 5 13.70 27.45 9.33
CA GLN A 5 12.49 27.43 10.14
C GLN A 5 11.34 26.91 9.30
N SER A 6 11.06 25.63 9.46
CA SER A 6 9.83 25.02 8.97
C SER A 6 8.65 25.55 9.79
N ARG A 7 7.53 25.88 9.13
CA ARG A 7 6.26 26.15 9.80
C ARG A 7 5.68 24.91 10.48
N PHE A 8 6.16 23.72 10.14
CA PHE A 8 5.92 22.46 10.85
C PHE A 8 7.09 22.15 11.80
N PRO A 9 6.95 22.34 13.13
CA PRO A 9 8.06 22.26 14.09
C PRO A 9 8.76 20.89 14.15
N LYS A 10 8.07 19.83 13.71
CA LYS A 10 8.60 18.46 13.70
C LYS A 10 9.42 18.13 12.44
N VAL A 11 9.37 18.95 11.40
CA VAL A 11 10.12 18.75 10.16
C VAL A 11 11.48 19.45 10.27
N LYS A 12 12.56 18.67 10.26
CA LYS A 12 13.94 19.16 10.45
C LYS A 12 14.79 18.88 9.22
N TYR A 13 14.31 19.27 8.04
CA TYR A 13 14.92 18.90 6.76
C TYR A 13 16.36 19.41 6.55
N CYS A 14 16.81 20.41 7.31
CA CYS A 14 18.21 20.88 7.30
C CYS A 14 19.13 20.11 8.27
N ASP A 15 18.58 19.31 9.18
CA ASP A 15 19.33 18.56 10.19
C ASP A 15 19.65 17.16 9.64
N GLU A 16 20.92 16.92 9.29
CA GLU A 16 21.33 15.62 8.78
C GLU A 16 21.05 14.47 9.75
N SER A 17 21.09 14.70 11.07
CA SER A 17 20.80 13.64 12.04
C SER A 17 19.36 13.14 11.94
N TRP A 18 18.42 14.01 11.54
CA TRP A 18 17.03 13.65 11.30
C TRP A 18 16.86 12.73 10.08
N TRP A 19 17.64 12.96 9.02
CA TRP A 19 17.69 12.06 7.87
C TRP A 19 18.27 10.70 8.26
N GLN A 20 19.38 10.69 9.00
CA GLN A 20 20.01 9.46 9.47
C GLN A 20 19.08 8.64 10.34
N ASP A 21 18.40 9.28 11.28
CA ASP A 21 17.47 8.64 12.20
C ASP A 21 16.35 7.90 11.45
N PHE A 22 15.73 8.52 10.44
CA PHE A 22 14.69 7.85 9.65
C PHE A 22 15.19 6.55 9.01
N PHE A 23 16.33 6.60 8.32
CA PHE A 23 16.84 5.43 7.58
C PHE A 23 17.47 4.36 8.48
N THR A 24 18.02 4.73 9.64
CA THR A 24 18.70 3.81 10.57
C THR A 24 17.78 3.24 11.64
N LYS A 25 16.66 3.91 11.93
CA LYS A 25 15.70 3.50 12.96
C LYS A 25 14.35 3.17 12.34
N ASP A 26 13.60 4.18 11.90
CA ASP A 26 12.19 3.99 11.49
C ASP A 26 12.05 3.01 10.31
N LEU A 27 12.76 3.27 9.21
CA LEU A 27 12.72 2.39 8.03
C LEU A 27 13.40 1.04 8.30
N ALA A 28 14.43 1.02 9.16
CA ALA A 28 15.15 -0.20 9.48
C ALA A 28 14.31 -1.16 10.33
N GLU A 29 13.57 -0.64 11.31
CA GLU A 29 12.62 -1.39 12.13
C GLU A 29 11.48 -1.97 11.29
N PHE A 30 10.91 -1.17 10.37
CA PHE A 30 9.92 -1.65 9.41
C PHE A 30 10.48 -2.76 8.52
N TYR A 31 11.69 -2.57 7.99
CA TYR A 31 12.28 -3.56 7.09
C TYR A 31 12.59 -4.87 7.82
N ALA A 32 13.09 -4.79 9.05
CA ALA A 32 13.34 -5.96 9.90
C ALA A 32 12.06 -6.77 10.18
N SER A 33 10.94 -6.11 10.47
CA SER A 33 9.67 -6.79 10.71
C SER A 33 9.07 -7.39 9.43
N LEU A 34 9.20 -6.71 8.29
CA LEU A 34 8.82 -7.23 6.98
C LEU A 34 9.62 -8.50 6.62
N GLU A 35 10.95 -8.45 6.72
CA GLU A 35 11.81 -9.62 6.47
C GLU A 35 11.52 -10.76 7.45
N GLY A 36 11.26 -10.43 8.73
CA GLY A 36 10.90 -11.41 9.75
C GLY A 36 9.56 -12.09 9.47
N LEU A 37 8.54 -11.35 9.02
CA LEU A 37 7.26 -11.91 8.59
C LEU A 37 7.42 -12.86 7.40
N LEU A 38 8.15 -12.43 6.35
CA LEU A 38 8.39 -13.26 5.17
C LEU A 38 9.20 -14.52 5.51
N SER A 39 10.22 -14.38 6.36
CA SER A 39 11.02 -15.52 6.83
C SER A 39 10.19 -16.50 7.65
N ALA A 40 9.31 -16.01 8.53
CA ALA A 40 8.42 -16.86 9.30
C ALA A 40 7.43 -17.59 8.39
N ARG A 41 6.91 -16.92 7.35
CA ARG A 41 6.04 -17.53 6.35
C ARG A 41 6.74 -18.69 5.64
N ASP A 42 7.97 -18.46 5.18
CA ASP A 42 8.76 -19.48 4.49
C ASP A 42 9.08 -20.65 5.43
N ALA A 43 9.37 -20.37 6.71
CA ALA A 43 9.57 -21.40 7.73
C ALA A 43 8.31 -22.26 7.93
N LEU A 44 7.12 -21.65 7.99
CA LEU A 44 5.85 -22.40 8.10
C LEU A 44 5.59 -23.29 6.87
N ILE A 45 5.83 -22.77 5.67
CA ILE A 45 5.65 -23.55 4.43
C ILE A 45 6.61 -24.74 4.40
N ASN A 46 7.86 -24.53 4.80
CA ASN A 46 8.86 -25.60 4.89
C ASN A 46 8.50 -26.63 5.96
N GLU A 47 8.04 -26.19 7.13
CA GLU A 47 7.59 -27.06 8.22
C GLU A 47 6.40 -27.92 7.78
N LEU A 48 5.48 -27.39 6.97
CA LEU A 48 4.31 -28.12 6.47
C LEU A 48 4.52 -28.75 5.10
N SER A 49 5.76 -28.81 4.61
CA SER A 49 6.09 -29.39 3.31
C SER A 49 5.98 -30.92 3.30
N GLY A 50 5.66 -31.47 2.13
CA GLY A 50 5.49 -32.90 1.92
C GLY A 50 4.04 -33.34 1.76
N ASP A 51 3.83 -34.65 1.65
CA ASP A 51 2.50 -35.22 1.49
C ASP A 51 1.68 -35.02 2.79
N MET A 52 0.42 -34.63 2.65
CA MET A 52 -0.45 -34.39 3.81
C MET A 52 -0.59 -35.62 4.72
N ALA A 53 -0.47 -36.86 4.22
CA ALA A 53 -0.42 -38.04 5.10
C ALA A 53 0.72 -37.96 6.11
N GLN A 54 1.90 -37.52 5.66
CA GLN A 54 3.10 -37.40 6.50
C GLN A 54 2.98 -36.23 7.48
N VAL A 55 2.41 -35.12 7.02
CA VAL A 55 2.15 -33.94 7.86
C VAL A 55 1.17 -34.28 8.97
N LEU A 56 0.11 -35.05 8.69
CA LEU A 56 -0.90 -35.45 9.66
C LEU A 56 -0.44 -36.55 10.63
N ALA A 57 0.62 -37.29 10.27
CA ALA A 57 1.19 -38.33 11.12
C ALA A 57 1.95 -37.75 12.33
N ASP A 58 2.55 -36.57 12.17
CA ASP A 58 3.21 -35.85 13.25
C ASP A 58 2.20 -34.96 14.00
N PRO A 59 1.98 -35.14 15.32
CA PRO A 59 0.98 -34.39 16.05
C PRO A 59 1.15 -32.86 15.99
N GLN A 60 2.39 -32.36 16.04
CA GLN A 60 2.66 -30.92 16.05
C GLN A 60 2.39 -30.32 14.66
N ARG A 61 2.88 -30.98 13.60
CA ARG A 61 2.65 -30.55 12.21
C ARG A 61 1.18 -30.69 11.82
N ARG A 62 0.50 -31.74 12.31
CA ARG A 62 -0.94 -31.96 12.12
C ARG A 62 -1.75 -30.79 12.65
N ASP A 63 -1.58 -30.44 13.92
CA ASP A 63 -2.39 -29.41 14.55
C ASP A 63 -2.17 -28.04 13.86
N LEU A 64 -0.94 -27.78 13.44
CA LEU A 64 -0.58 -26.60 12.67
C LEU A 64 -1.22 -26.60 11.28
N ALA A 65 -1.17 -27.70 10.54
CA ALA A 65 -1.80 -27.84 9.23
C ALA A 65 -3.32 -27.70 9.31
N LEU A 66 -3.97 -28.31 10.31
CA LEU A 66 -5.40 -28.20 10.52
C LEU A 66 -5.79 -26.77 10.89
N ARG A 67 -4.98 -26.04 11.66
CA ARG A 67 -5.18 -24.60 11.92
C ARG A 67 -5.08 -23.77 10.64
N VAL A 68 -4.10 -24.05 9.78
CA VAL A 68 -3.92 -23.37 8.48
C VAL A 68 -5.12 -23.61 7.55
N LEU A 69 -5.60 -24.85 7.47
CA LEU A 69 -6.64 -25.23 6.52
C LEU A 69 -8.07 -25.02 7.03
N PHE A 70 -8.29 -25.12 8.34
CA PHE A 70 -9.64 -25.18 8.91
C PHE A 70 -9.82 -24.34 10.17
N GLY A 71 -8.78 -23.64 10.63
CA GLY A 71 -8.81 -22.89 11.87
C GLY A 71 -9.92 -21.83 11.90
N GLY A 72 -10.78 -21.93 12.91
CA GLY A 72 -11.91 -21.02 13.14
C GLY A 72 -13.20 -21.39 12.38
N LEU A 73 -13.20 -22.41 11.53
CA LEU A 73 -14.41 -22.88 10.84
C LEU A 73 -15.28 -23.70 11.80
N ASP A 74 -16.60 -23.51 11.72
CA ASP A 74 -17.57 -24.34 12.43
C ASP A 74 -17.96 -25.59 11.62
N GLU A 75 -18.63 -26.55 12.26
CA GLU A 75 -19.03 -27.81 11.62
C GLU A 75 -19.91 -27.58 10.37
N GLY A 76 -20.77 -26.55 10.40
CA GLY A 76 -21.59 -26.20 9.24
C GLY A 76 -20.74 -25.81 8.03
N CYS A 77 -19.69 -25.03 8.26
CA CYS A 77 -18.73 -24.67 7.23
C CYS A 77 -17.86 -25.84 6.76
N LEU A 78 -17.40 -26.70 7.67
CA LEU A 78 -16.68 -27.92 7.29
C LEU A 78 -17.54 -28.81 6.41
N GLU A 79 -18.82 -28.97 6.74
CA GLU A 79 -19.76 -29.77 5.97
C GLU A 79 -20.06 -29.16 4.60
N LYS A 80 -20.17 -27.83 4.49
CA LYS A 80 -20.29 -27.14 3.21
C LYS A 80 -19.07 -27.36 2.31
N ILE A 81 -17.87 -27.23 2.86
CA ILE A 81 -16.60 -27.45 2.12
C ILE A 81 -16.50 -28.91 1.68
N ARG A 82 -16.93 -29.86 2.51
CA ARG A 82 -16.90 -31.29 2.19
C ARG A 82 -17.76 -31.65 0.95
N HIS A 83 -18.86 -30.93 0.75
CA HIS A 83 -19.78 -31.11 -0.39
C HIS A 83 -19.53 -30.13 -1.54
N TYR A 84 -18.44 -29.35 -1.47
CA TYR A 84 -18.09 -28.38 -2.49
C TYR A 84 -17.55 -29.09 -3.74
N HIS A 85 -18.37 -29.07 -4.79
CA HIS A 85 -18.05 -29.66 -6.09
C HIS A 85 -18.31 -28.64 -7.20
N PRO A 86 -17.32 -27.79 -7.54
CA PRO A 86 -17.50 -26.79 -8.57
C PRO A 86 -17.62 -27.46 -9.93
N THR A 87 -18.64 -27.09 -10.70
CA THR A 87 -18.73 -27.37 -12.13
C THR A 87 -18.29 -26.13 -12.90
N TYR A 88 -17.57 -26.33 -14.00
CA TYR A 88 -17.09 -25.22 -14.82
C TYR A 88 -17.93 -25.14 -16.09
N GLU A 89 -18.57 -23.99 -16.32
CA GLU A 89 -19.31 -23.71 -17.53
C GLU A 89 -18.61 -22.64 -18.37
N TRP A 90 -18.49 -22.89 -19.67
CA TRP A 90 -17.95 -21.91 -20.61
C TRP A 90 -19.03 -20.95 -21.09
N VAL A 91 -18.92 -19.69 -20.69
CA VAL A 91 -19.83 -18.62 -21.09
C VAL A 91 -19.17 -17.76 -22.17
N LYS A 92 -19.80 -17.71 -23.35
CA LYS A 92 -19.31 -16.95 -24.52
C LYS A 92 -19.18 -15.47 -24.17
N GLY A 93 -17.98 -14.91 -24.33
CA GLY A 93 -17.69 -13.50 -24.04
C GLY A 93 -17.32 -13.20 -22.58
N VAL A 94 -17.37 -14.20 -21.68
CA VAL A 94 -17.00 -14.05 -20.26
C VAL A 94 -15.84 -15.00 -19.88
N GLY A 95 -15.82 -16.22 -20.44
CA GLY A 95 -14.83 -17.25 -20.12
C GLY A 95 -15.43 -18.42 -19.32
N SER A 96 -14.58 -19.20 -18.67
CA SER A 96 -15.02 -20.30 -17.80
C SER A 96 -15.47 -19.74 -16.44
N ILE A 97 -16.68 -20.08 -16.01
CA ILE A 97 -17.26 -19.66 -14.73
C ILE A 97 -17.45 -20.90 -13.86
N GLY A 98 -16.98 -20.85 -12.61
CA GLY A 98 -17.25 -21.86 -11.60
C GLY A 98 -18.67 -21.70 -11.03
N ILE A 99 -19.46 -22.76 -11.11
CA ILE A 99 -20.80 -22.85 -10.51
C ILE A 99 -20.69 -23.88 -9.39
N SER A 100 -21.03 -23.46 -8.17
CA SER A 100 -21.05 -24.33 -7.01
C SER A 100 -22.48 -24.60 -6.56
N ASN A 101 -22.73 -25.84 -6.14
CA ASN A 101 -23.96 -26.26 -5.46
C ASN A 101 -24.08 -25.71 -4.03
N VAL A 102 -22.99 -25.19 -3.46
CA VAL A 102 -22.92 -24.69 -2.09
C VAL A 102 -22.20 -23.35 -2.03
N ASP A 103 -22.79 -22.38 -1.34
CA ASP A 103 -22.10 -21.12 -1.01
C ASP A 103 -21.17 -21.30 0.19
N ILE A 104 -19.87 -21.31 -0.13
CA ILE A 104 -18.75 -21.39 0.82
C ILE A 104 -18.07 -20.03 1.06
N THR A 105 -18.47 -18.97 0.35
CA THR A 105 -17.87 -17.64 0.51
C THR A 105 -18.09 -17.08 1.91
N SER A 106 -19.19 -17.45 2.56
CA SER A 106 -19.48 -17.10 3.96
C SER A 106 -18.55 -17.78 4.98
N CYS A 107 -17.85 -18.85 4.58
CA CYS A 107 -17.04 -19.68 5.49
C CYS A 107 -15.59 -19.21 5.59
N ILE A 108 -14.97 -18.88 4.46
CA ILE A 108 -13.61 -18.35 4.40
C ILE A 108 -13.71 -16.83 4.36
N ARG A 109 -13.84 -16.21 5.54
CA ARG A 109 -13.98 -14.75 5.73
C ARG A 109 -13.10 -14.23 6.88
N GLY A 110 -12.99 -12.91 7.00
CA GLY A 110 -12.25 -12.24 8.09
C GLY A 110 -12.57 -12.77 9.49
N GLY A 111 -11.56 -12.71 10.36
CA GLY A 111 -11.62 -13.26 11.73
C GLY A 111 -11.43 -14.77 11.82
N LYS A 112 -11.25 -15.48 10.69
CA LYS A 112 -10.93 -16.92 10.65
C LYS A 112 -9.45 -17.12 10.36
N ALA A 113 -8.81 -18.07 11.05
CA ALA A 113 -7.41 -18.39 10.79
C ALA A 113 -7.23 -18.96 9.38
N ALA A 114 -8.14 -19.82 8.93
CA ALA A 114 -8.11 -20.38 7.58
C ALA A 114 -8.15 -19.30 6.47
N HIS A 115 -8.92 -18.23 6.68
CA HIS A 115 -8.94 -17.08 5.76
C HIS A 115 -7.64 -16.28 5.83
N PHE A 116 -7.09 -16.05 7.03
CA PHE A 116 -5.83 -15.33 7.20
C PHE A 116 -4.67 -16.02 6.47
N TYR A 117 -4.49 -17.32 6.70
CA TYR A 117 -3.43 -18.05 6.01
C TYR A 117 -3.63 -18.08 4.50
N ARG A 118 -4.87 -18.22 4.01
CA ARG A 118 -5.16 -18.31 2.59
C ARG A 118 -5.07 -16.96 1.87
N GLU A 119 -5.91 -16.00 2.25
CA GLU A 119 -6.13 -14.76 1.50
C GLU A 119 -5.09 -13.68 1.85
N VAL A 120 -4.55 -13.69 3.07
CA VAL A 120 -3.52 -12.72 3.48
C VAL A 120 -2.13 -13.27 3.18
N LEU A 121 -1.82 -14.47 3.68
CA LEU A 121 -0.47 -15.04 3.59
C LEU A 121 -0.24 -15.93 2.37
N GLY A 122 -1.27 -16.23 1.59
CA GLY A 122 -1.13 -17.05 0.39
C GLY A 122 -0.67 -18.48 0.69
N ILE A 123 -1.25 -19.13 1.69
CA ILE A 123 -0.91 -20.50 2.11
C ILE A 123 -2.15 -21.40 2.01
N GLY A 124 -2.02 -22.52 1.31
CA GLY A 124 -3.12 -23.46 1.10
C GLY A 124 -2.69 -24.72 0.36
N LEU A 125 -3.66 -25.52 -0.08
CA LEU A 125 -3.47 -26.70 -0.92
C LEU A 125 -3.40 -26.34 -2.42
N ALA A 126 -4.08 -25.26 -2.83
CA ALA A 126 -3.98 -24.70 -4.18
C ALA A 126 -4.08 -23.16 -4.22
N GLU A 127 -3.54 -22.58 -5.29
CA GLU A 127 -3.59 -21.15 -5.56
C GLU A 127 -5.04 -20.71 -5.86
N GLN A 128 -5.69 -21.36 -6.82
CA GLN A 128 -7.07 -21.07 -7.18
C GLN A 128 -8.03 -21.47 -6.06
N PHE A 129 -8.99 -20.59 -5.76
CA PHE A 129 -9.94 -20.79 -4.66
C PHE A 129 -10.74 -22.09 -4.82
N ASP A 130 -11.33 -22.31 -5.99
CA ASP A 130 -12.17 -23.48 -6.24
C ASP A 130 -11.38 -24.80 -6.13
N GLU A 131 -10.14 -24.82 -6.63
CA GLU A 131 -9.25 -25.98 -6.51
C GLU A 131 -8.86 -26.27 -5.06
N ASP A 132 -8.52 -25.23 -4.30
CA ASP A 132 -8.14 -25.35 -2.89
C ASP A 132 -9.31 -25.88 -2.06
N MET A 133 -10.50 -25.35 -2.28
CA MET A 133 -11.71 -25.77 -1.58
C MET A 133 -12.09 -27.20 -1.92
N LYS A 134 -11.95 -27.61 -3.18
CA LYS A 134 -12.11 -29.00 -3.61
C LYS A 134 -11.11 -29.94 -2.90
N MET A 135 -9.84 -29.56 -2.82
CA MET A 135 -8.81 -30.34 -2.12
C MET A 135 -9.07 -30.42 -0.61
N ARG A 136 -9.48 -29.31 0.00
CA ARG A 136 -9.90 -29.27 1.42
C ARG A 136 -11.09 -30.19 1.68
N GLY A 137 -12.10 -30.18 0.80
CA GLY A 137 -13.25 -31.08 0.89
C GLY A 137 -12.87 -32.55 0.77
N GLY A 138 -11.96 -32.88 -0.16
CA GLY A 138 -11.39 -34.23 -0.29
C GLY A 138 -10.67 -34.70 0.99
N LEU A 139 -9.85 -33.82 1.58
CA LEU A 139 -9.16 -34.10 2.84
C LEU A 139 -10.13 -34.29 4.01
N LEU A 140 -11.16 -33.46 4.13
CA LEU A 140 -12.20 -33.60 5.16
C LEU A 140 -12.96 -34.93 5.05
N ASN A 141 -13.24 -35.39 3.83
CA ASN A 141 -13.85 -36.69 3.61
C ASN A 141 -12.99 -37.82 4.17
N GLN A 142 -11.68 -37.80 3.90
CA GLN A 142 -10.74 -38.79 4.42
C GLN A 142 -10.67 -38.76 5.95
N LEU A 143 -10.55 -37.56 6.54
CA LEU A 143 -10.51 -37.36 8.00
C LEU A 143 -11.78 -37.82 8.72
N LYS A 144 -12.95 -37.84 8.05
CA LYS A 144 -14.19 -38.38 8.62
C LYS A 144 -14.28 -39.91 8.52
N THR A 145 -13.54 -40.53 7.61
CA THR A 145 -13.61 -41.98 7.36
C THR A 145 -12.46 -42.78 7.96
N MET A 146 -11.32 -42.12 8.21
CA MET A 146 -10.08 -42.77 8.64
C MET A 146 -9.50 -42.09 9.87
N SER A 147 -8.88 -42.87 10.74
CA SER A 147 -8.03 -42.37 11.81
C SER A 147 -6.73 -41.76 11.26
N PHE A 148 -6.07 -40.90 12.05
CA PHE A 148 -4.76 -40.35 11.67
C PHE A 148 -3.70 -41.44 11.45
N GLU A 149 -3.78 -42.55 12.19
CA GLU A 149 -2.88 -43.70 12.03
C GLU A 149 -3.07 -44.40 10.68
N GLU A 150 -4.31 -44.52 10.21
CA GLU A 150 -4.62 -45.04 8.88
C GLU A 150 -4.18 -44.08 7.78
N ILE A 151 -4.53 -42.79 7.91
CA ILE A 151 -4.14 -41.75 6.95
C ILE A 151 -2.62 -41.64 6.80
N SER A 152 -1.86 -41.85 7.89
CA SER A 152 -0.39 -41.79 7.84
C SER A 152 0.26 -42.82 6.91
N LYS A 153 -0.47 -43.89 6.57
CA LYS A 153 -0.03 -44.97 5.69
C LYS A 153 -0.46 -44.78 4.24
N GLU A 154 -1.32 -43.79 4.00
CA GLU A 154 -1.80 -43.44 2.66
C GLU A 154 -0.82 -42.50 1.94
N LYS A 155 -1.06 -42.29 0.64
CA LYS A 155 -0.41 -41.25 -0.15
C LYS A 155 -1.47 -40.32 -0.70
N LEU A 156 -1.68 -39.18 -0.05
CA LEU A 156 -2.79 -38.29 -0.38
C LEU A 156 -2.53 -37.50 -1.67
N GLY A 157 -1.27 -37.32 -2.06
CA GLY A 157 -0.87 -36.60 -3.27
C GLY A 157 -1.15 -35.10 -3.22
N ILE A 158 -1.48 -34.58 -2.03
CA ILE A 158 -1.73 -33.16 -1.76
C ILE A 158 -0.73 -32.66 -0.73
N SER A 159 -0.38 -31.38 -0.81
CA SER A 159 0.61 -30.74 0.07
C SER A 159 0.23 -29.29 0.28
N ILE A 160 0.52 -28.74 1.46
CA ILE A 160 0.44 -27.29 1.68
C ILE A 160 1.57 -26.58 0.93
N LYS A 161 1.26 -25.45 0.30
CA LYS A 161 2.17 -24.62 -0.48
C LYS A 161 1.94 -23.14 -0.21
N GLY A 162 2.97 -22.34 -0.47
CA GLY A 162 2.86 -20.89 -0.57
C GLY A 162 2.61 -20.43 -2.01
N TYR A 163 1.89 -19.34 -2.17
CA TYR A 163 1.69 -18.62 -3.43
C TYR A 163 1.75 -17.11 -3.18
N ASP A 164 2.40 -16.39 -4.09
CA ASP A 164 2.73 -14.97 -3.91
C ASP A 164 1.79 -14.02 -4.69
N LYS A 165 0.64 -14.55 -5.15
CA LYS A 165 -0.31 -13.83 -6.00
C LYS A 165 -1.53 -13.28 -5.25
N THR A 166 -1.62 -13.47 -3.94
CA THR A 166 -2.62 -12.72 -3.17
C THR A 166 -2.27 -11.24 -3.21
N ILE A 167 -3.29 -10.39 -3.11
CA ILE A 167 -3.10 -8.92 -3.15
C ILE A 167 -2.08 -8.50 -2.08
N ILE A 168 -2.26 -8.98 -0.83
CA ILE A 168 -1.36 -8.66 0.28
C ILE A 168 0.06 -9.19 0.04
N MET A 169 0.23 -10.44 -0.41
CA MET A 169 1.58 -10.97 -0.66
C MET A 169 2.30 -10.24 -1.79
N ASN A 170 1.57 -9.82 -2.83
CA ASN A 170 2.14 -8.99 -3.88
C ASN A 170 2.63 -7.65 -3.33
N ASP A 171 1.81 -6.98 -2.51
CA ASP A 171 2.19 -5.71 -1.88
C ASP A 171 3.38 -5.88 -0.93
N LEU A 172 3.44 -6.94 -0.11
CA LEU A 172 4.60 -7.24 0.74
C LEU A 172 5.88 -7.45 -0.08
N SER A 173 5.79 -8.16 -1.22
CA SER A 173 6.91 -8.37 -2.14
C SER A 173 7.38 -7.06 -2.77
N GLU A 174 6.44 -6.19 -3.15
CA GLU A 174 6.74 -4.86 -3.70
C GLU A 174 7.38 -3.95 -2.65
N MET A 175 6.85 -3.91 -1.42
CA MET A 175 7.46 -3.19 -0.30
C MET A 175 8.91 -3.64 -0.07
N ARG A 176 9.15 -4.96 -0.03
CA ARG A 176 10.50 -5.52 0.10
C ARG A 176 11.44 -5.02 -0.99
N LYS A 177 10.98 -5.03 -2.25
CA LYS A 177 11.75 -4.52 -3.40
C LYS A 177 12.04 -3.03 -3.28
N ILE A 178 11.06 -2.24 -2.87
CA ILE A 178 11.18 -0.79 -2.67
C ILE A 178 12.25 -0.49 -1.62
N VAL A 179 12.14 -1.08 -0.42
CA VAL A 179 13.11 -0.85 0.66
C VAL A 179 14.50 -1.36 0.28
N GLY A 180 14.57 -2.50 -0.40
CA GLY A 180 15.82 -3.01 -0.97
C GLY A 180 16.48 -2.03 -1.95
N LYS A 181 15.72 -1.37 -2.82
CA LYS A 181 16.24 -0.31 -3.72
C LYS A 181 16.76 0.90 -2.94
N ILE A 182 16.05 1.34 -1.91
CA ILE A 182 16.46 2.46 -1.03
C ILE A 182 17.80 2.14 -0.37
N TYR A 183 17.93 1.00 0.32
CA TYR A 183 19.18 0.65 0.99
C TYR A 183 20.33 0.37 0.02
N ASN A 184 20.04 -0.18 -1.17
CA ASN A 184 21.05 -0.33 -2.21
C ASN A 184 21.60 1.02 -2.67
N TYR A 185 20.76 2.05 -2.80
CA TYR A 185 21.20 3.42 -3.09
C TYR A 185 22.12 3.95 -1.97
N LEU A 186 21.66 3.88 -0.72
CA LEU A 186 22.39 4.42 0.44
C LEU A 186 23.73 3.73 0.65
N LYS A 187 23.79 2.40 0.44
CA LYS A 187 25.02 1.61 0.51
C LYS A 187 26.02 2.00 -0.58
N LYS A 188 25.56 2.17 -1.82
CA LYS A 188 26.40 2.61 -2.95
C LYS A 188 26.98 4.01 -2.73
N LYS A 189 26.19 4.89 -2.11
CA LYS A 189 26.61 6.26 -1.77
C LYS A 189 27.38 6.35 -0.44
N GLN A 190 27.54 5.24 0.28
CA GLN A 190 28.22 5.15 1.59
C GLN A 190 27.65 6.15 2.61
N VAL A 191 26.34 6.39 2.56
CA VAL A 191 25.67 7.43 3.37
C VAL A 191 25.42 6.93 4.79
N ILE A 192 25.05 5.65 4.91
CA ILE A 192 24.70 4.99 6.17
C ILE A 192 25.20 3.54 6.15
N GLN A 193 25.64 3.05 7.32
CA GLN A 193 25.73 1.61 7.60
C GLN A 193 24.52 1.19 8.43
N VAL A 194 23.63 0.38 7.85
CA VAL A 194 22.49 -0.18 8.59
C VAL A 194 22.82 -1.62 8.97
N GLN A 195 22.77 -1.91 10.26
CA GLN A 195 22.69 -3.29 10.74
C GLN A 195 21.22 -3.63 10.87
N HIS A 196 20.79 -4.65 10.14
CA HIS A 196 19.43 -5.17 10.27
C HIS A 196 19.45 -6.26 11.34
N GLU A 197 18.85 -5.98 12.49
CA GLU A 197 18.47 -7.05 13.41
C GLU A 197 17.34 -7.84 12.78
N GLN A 198 17.50 -9.16 12.69
CA GLN A 198 16.46 -10.00 12.11
C GLN A 198 15.43 -10.32 13.20
N ALA A 199 14.20 -9.88 13.00
CA ALA A 199 13.11 -10.28 13.87
C ALA A 199 12.83 -11.78 13.68
N ASN A 200 12.82 -12.54 14.77
CA ASN A 200 12.54 -13.97 14.75
C ASN A 200 11.22 -14.27 15.47
N TYR A 201 10.23 -14.68 14.71
CA TYR A 201 8.89 -15.02 15.20
C TYR A 201 8.63 -16.54 15.25
N GLY A 202 9.60 -17.37 14.85
CA GLY A 202 9.39 -18.81 14.66
C GLY A 202 8.24 -19.07 13.69
N LEU A 203 7.22 -19.80 14.14
CA LEU A 203 6.02 -20.15 13.35
C LEU A 203 4.78 -19.31 13.70
N ASP A 204 4.93 -18.27 14.53
CA ASP A 204 3.81 -17.41 14.93
C ASP A 204 3.57 -16.28 13.91
N LEU A 205 2.90 -16.61 12.81
CA LEU A 205 2.61 -15.65 11.74
C LEU A 205 1.63 -14.55 12.14
N VAL A 206 0.79 -14.78 13.15
CA VAL A 206 -0.13 -13.73 13.62
C VAL A 206 0.67 -12.63 14.30
N LYS A 207 1.56 -13.00 15.22
CA LYS A 207 2.43 -12.04 15.89
C LYS A 207 3.40 -11.35 14.93
N ALA A 208 3.97 -12.10 13.97
CA ALA A 208 4.83 -11.52 12.95
C ALA A 208 4.11 -10.46 12.11
N PHE A 209 2.86 -10.74 11.72
CA PHE A 209 2.06 -9.82 10.92
C PHE A 209 1.60 -8.61 11.73
N GLU A 210 1.22 -8.80 12.99
CA GLU A 210 0.87 -7.71 13.91
C GLU A 210 2.04 -6.75 14.13
N ASP A 211 3.24 -7.25 14.39
CA ASP A 211 4.44 -6.42 14.54
C ASP A 211 4.78 -5.69 13.23
N PHE A 212 4.70 -6.38 12.09
CA PHE A 212 4.82 -5.75 10.77
C PHE A 212 3.85 -4.58 10.60
N LEU A 213 2.54 -4.78 10.87
CA LEU A 213 1.54 -3.72 10.75
C LEU A 213 1.84 -2.56 11.71
N ASN A 214 2.17 -2.84 12.96
CA ASN A 214 2.49 -1.81 13.95
C ASN A 214 3.69 -0.95 13.55
N LYS A 215 4.72 -1.55 12.95
CA LYS A 215 5.87 -0.81 12.41
C LYS A 215 5.52 -0.08 11.11
N SER A 216 4.67 -0.65 10.27
CA SER A 216 4.17 -0.01 9.04
C SER A 216 3.38 1.28 9.34
N ILE A 217 2.45 1.22 10.29
CA ILE A 217 1.62 2.38 10.69
C ILE A 217 2.51 3.52 11.18
N LYS A 218 3.59 3.22 11.91
CA LYS A 218 4.55 4.23 12.38
C LYS A 218 5.29 4.96 11.26
N LEU A 219 5.30 4.45 10.03
CA LEU A 219 5.85 5.14 8.87
C LEU A 219 4.84 6.06 8.19
N LEU A 220 3.55 6.00 8.53
CA LEU A 220 2.55 6.81 7.85
C LEU A 220 2.72 8.30 8.19
N PRO A 221 2.42 9.22 7.24
CA PRO A 221 2.54 10.67 7.42
C PRO A 221 1.84 11.25 8.66
N LEU A 222 0.77 10.60 9.13
CA LEU A 222 0.09 11.02 10.37
C LEU A 222 0.98 10.89 11.61
N TYR A 223 1.85 9.88 11.62
CA TYR A 223 2.66 9.49 12.77
C TYR A 223 4.15 9.81 12.57
N ASN A 224 4.60 9.93 11.33
CA ASN A 224 6.01 10.18 10.99
C ASN A 224 6.19 11.51 10.24
N PRO A 225 6.85 12.52 10.85
CA PRO A 225 7.07 13.80 10.20
C PRO A 225 8.02 13.72 8.99
N PHE A 226 8.88 12.69 8.91
CA PHE A 226 9.78 12.51 7.77
C PHE A 226 9.01 12.08 6.53
N THR A 227 8.17 11.04 6.63
CA THR A 227 7.36 10.61 5.49
C THR A 227 6.29 11.64 5.12
N PHE A 228 5.76 12.40 6.09
CA PHE A 228 4.96 13.58 5.79
C PHE A 228 5.72 14.61 4.96
N PHE A 229 6.98 14.91 5.31
CA PHE A 229 7.82 15.82 4.55
C PHE A 229 8.12 15.29 3.14
N ILE A 230 8.39 14.00 2.98
CA ILE A 230 8.57 13.42 1.64
C ILE A 230 7.27 13.52 0.83
N GLN A 231 6.13 13.15 1.42
CA GLN A 231 4.82 13.26 0.76
C GLN A 231 4.49 14.69 0.36
N SER A 232 4.81 15.68 1.19
CA SER A 232 4.53 17.09 0.88
C SER A 232 5.37 17.63 -0.28
N LEU A 233 6.43 16.93 -0.68
CA LEU A 233 7.24 17.24 -1.85
C LEU A 233 6.80 16.47 -3.11
N ARG A 234 5.77 15.62 -3.04
CA ARG A 234 5.34 14.75 -4.15
C ARG A 234 4.84 15.51 -5.37
N SER A 235 4.06 16.56 -5.17
CA SER A 235 3.44 17.33 -6.26
C SER A 235 3.06 18.75 -5.85
N THR A 236 3.88 19.41 -5.04
CA THR A 236 3.50 20.70 -4.45
C THR A 236 4.08 21.88 -5.22
N PRO A 237 3.29 22.95 -5.42
CA PRO A 237 3.79 24.19 -5.98
C PRO A 237 4.98 24.74 -5.19
N ARG A 238 6.05 25.09 -5.90
CA ARG A 238 7.24 25.75 -5.35
C ARG A 238 6.90 26.92 -4.41
N PRO A 239 6.03 27.89 -4.77
CA PRO A 239 5.74 29.02 -3.88
C PRO A 239 5.07 28.58 -2.58
N TYR A 240 4.26 27.52 -2.61
CA TYR A 240 3.63 26.99 -1.40
C TYR A 240 4.67 26.29 -0.51
N LEU A 241 5.58 25.52 -1.09
CA LEU A 241 6.71 24.94 -0.35
C LEU A 241 7.60 26.01 0.29
N SER A 242 7.89 27.11 -0.42
CA SER A 242 8.62 28.24 0.14
C SER A 242 7.91 28.87 1.34
N ILE A 243 6.58 28.98 1.29
CA ILE A 243 5.79 29.48 2.43
C ILE A 243 5.90 28.52 3.63
N MET A 244 5.82 27.21 3.39
CA MET A 244 5.75 26.20 4.46
C MET A 244 7.11 25.85 5.06
N TYR A 245 8.15 25.81 4.25
CA TYR A 245 9.49 25.36 4.64
C TYR A 245 10.58 26.42 4.54
N GLY A 246 10.30 27.58 3.92
CA GLY A 246 11.30 28.62 3.64
C GLY A 246 11.97 28.45 2.28
N GLU A 247 12.55 29.53 1.75
CA GLU A 247 13.32 29.51 0.50
C GLU A 247 14.58 28.65 0.62
N GLU A 248 15.09 28.44 1.84
CA GLU A 248 16.23 27.59 2.14
C GLU A 248 16.06 26.15 1.64
N LEU A 249 14.82 25.65 1.52
CA LEU A 249 14.52 24.33 0.94
C LEU A 249 15.17 24.15 -0.44
N PHE A 250 15.20 25.21 -1.24
CA PHE A 250 15.72 25.19 -2.60
C PHE A 250 17.19 25.65 -2.70
N SER A 251 17.84 25.93 -1.57
CA SER A 251 19.25 26.31 -1.52
C SER A 251 20.16 25.12 -1.82
N ASP A 252 21.37 25.38 -2.34
CA ASP A 252 22.33 24.33 -2.65
C ASP A 252 22.69 23.45 -1.44
N PRO A 253 22.92 23.96 -0.21
CA PRO A 253 23.19 23.12 0.95
C PRO A 253 22.08 22.09 1.23
N VAL A 254 20.81 22.51 1.19
CA VAL A 254 19.67 21.62 1.44
C VAL A 254 19.46 20.65 0.29
N ARG A 255 19.53 21.12 -0.95
CA ARG A 255 19.44 20.24 -2.13
C ARG A 255 20.55 19.19 -2.17
N ASN A 256 21.76 19.56 -1.77
CA ASN A 256 22.89 18.63 -1.66
C ASN A 256 22.65 17.59 -0.55
N LEU A 257 22.10 18.00 0.60
CA LEU A 257 21.71 17.08 1.67
C LEU A 257 20.61 16.10 1.21
N MET A 258 19.53 16.59 0.59
CA MET A 258 18.47 15.75 0.03
C MET A 258 19.03 14.76 -1.01
N SER A 259 19.88 15.25 -1.93
CA SER A 259 20.52 14.43 -2.96
C SER A 259 21.46 13.37 -2.38
N LYS A 260 22.15 13.67 -1.26
CA LYS A 260 22.95 12.69 -0.51
C LYS A 260 22.11 11.48 -0.11
N TYR A 261 20.88 11.69 0.33
CA TYR A 261 19.92 10.62 0.66
C TYR A 261 19.08 10.13 -0.52
N GLY A 262 19.34 10.64 -1.73
CA GLY A 262 18.67 10.21 -2.96
C GLY A 262 17.29 10.82 -3.16
N VAL A 263 16.93 11.85 -2.40
CA VAL A 263 15.73 12.65 -2.64
C VAL A 263 16.08 13.73 -3.65
N GLU A 264 15.57 13.58 -4.87
CA GLU A 264 15.80 14.49 -5.99
C GLU A 264 14.47 15.07 -6.44
N LEU A 265 14.39 16.40 -6.51
CA LEU A 265 13.20 17.11 -6.97
C LEU A 265 13.32 17.52 -8.44
N THR A 266 12.22 17.41 -9.17
CA THR A 266 12.08 17.83 -10.56
C THR A 266 10.82 18.65 -10.75
N LYS A 267 10.78 19.43 -11.82
CA LYS A 267 9.56 20.10 -12.26
C LYS A 267 8.62 19.08 -12.90
N ILE A 268 7.38 19.02 -12.43
CA ILE A 268 6.34 18.10 -12.94
C ILE A 268 5.27 18.82 -13.76
N LEU A 269 4.99 20.08 -13.42
CA LEU A 269 4.02 20.92 -14.13
C LEU A 269 4.45 22.39 -14.02
N ASP A 270 4.14 23.20 -15.02
CA ASP A 270 4.38 24.63 -15.00
C ASP A 270 3.29 25.38 -15.77
N PRO A 271 3.14 26.71 -15.60
CA PRO A 271 2.06 27.46 -16.23
C PRO A 271 2.19 27.61 -17.75
N GLY A 272 3.29 27.17 -18.39
CA GLY A 272 3.44 27.26 -19.85
C GLY A 272 3.39 28.70 -20.39
N LEU A 273 3.93 29.66 -19.63
CA LEU A 273 4.03 31.07 -20.01
C LEU A 273 5.23 31.31 -20.94
N TYR A 274 5.20 32.40 -21.70
CA TYR A 274 6.34 32.81 -22.53
C TYR A 274 7.59 33.20 -21.71
N VAL A 275 7.41 33.60 -20.45
CA VAL A 275 8.49 34.05 -19.57
C VAL A 275 8.98 32.87 -18.72
N GLN A 276 10.12 32.28 -19.11
CA GLN A 276 10.62 31.05 -18.48
C GLN A 276 10.86 31.17 -16.98
N SER A 277 11.34 32.34 -16.51
CA SER A 277 11.56 32.55 -15.07
C SER A 277 10.27 32.42 -14.24
N LYS A 278 9.12 32.84 -14.80
CA LYS A 278 7.82 32.67 -14.15
C LYS A 278 7.36 31.21 -14.17
N ASN A 279 7.70 30.46 -15.21
CA ASN A 279 7.39 29.03 -15.25
C ASN A 279 8.11 28.28 -14.13
N ASP A 280 9.37 28.62 -13.86
CA ASP A 280 10.15 27.96 -12.83
C ASP A 280 9.79 28.44 -11.42
N GLU A 281 9.38 29.72 -11.27
CA GLU A 281 8.89 30.29 -10.01
C GLU A 281 7.56 29.65 -9.56
N LEU A 282 6.64 29.43 -10.51
CA LEU A 282 5.29 28.90 -10.25
C LEU A 282 5.18 27.39 -10.52
N ALA A 283 6.30 26.72 -10.76
CA ALA A 283 6.35 25.31 -11.05
C ALA A 283 5.76 24.48 -9.91
N ILE A 284 5.06 23.41 -10.28
CA ILE A 284 4.81 22.28 -9.39
C ILE A 284 6.04 21.40 -9.41
N ILE A 285 6.53 21.11 -8.21
CA ILE A 285 7.72 20.30 -7.99
C ILE A 285 7.29 18.94 -7.45
N GLY A 286 7.97 17.89 -7.89
CA GLY A 286 7.74 16.52 -7.46
C GLY A 286 9.05 15.74 -7.34
N HIS A 287 8.98 14.55 -6.74
CA HIS A 287 10.13 13.64 -6.75
C HIS A 287 10.43 13.17 -8.16
N LYS A 288 11.70 13.13 -8.51
CA LYS A 288 12.17 12.54 -9.76
C LYS A 288 11.92 11.04 -9.75
N ASP A 289 11.52 10.49 -10.90
CA ASP A 289 11.29 9.05 -11.06
C ASP A 289 12.52 8.22 -10.66
N GLY A 290 12.27 7.17 -9.88
CA GLY A 290 13.31 6.28 -9.36
C GLY A 290 14.19 6.86 -8.24
N SER A 291 13.95 8.10 -7.80
CA SER A 291 14.59 8.67 -6.61
C SER A 291 14.12 7.98 -5.33
N VAL A 292 14.91 8.09 -4.25
CA VAL A 292 14.53 7.58 -2.92
C VAL A 292 13.25 8.26 -2.41
N GLY A 293 13.04 9.54 -2.73
CA GLY A 293 11.82 10.25 -2.37
C GLY A 293 10.57 9.59 -2.99
N LYS A 294 10.62 9.30 -4.30
CA LYS A 294 9.53 8.60 -5.01
C LYS A 294 9.29 7.20 -4.45
N LEU A 295 10.37 6.46 -4.14
CA LEU A 295 10.28 5.13 -3.52
C LEU A 295 9.62 5.15 -2.13
N ILE A 296 9.86 6.20 -1.33
CA ILE A 296 9.21 6.36 -0.02
C ILE A 296 7.71 6.66 -0.19
N ASP A 297 7.32 7.49 -1.15
CA ASP A 297 5.90 7.73 -1.45
C ASP A 297 5.19 6.45 -1.87
N GLU A 298 5.81 5.65 -2.75
CA GLU A 298 5.30 4.33 -3.15
C GLU A 298 5.15 3.39 -1.96
N LEU A 299 6.13 3.38 -1.05
CA LEU A 299 6.07 2.58 0.18
C LEU A 299 4.89 2.99 1.07
N VAL A 300 4.69 4.29 1.29
CA VAL A 300 3.59 4.83 2.11
C VAL A 300 2.25 4.45 1.49
N GLN A 301 2.08 4.59 0.16
CA GLN A 301 0.86 4.19 -0.53
C GLN A 301 0.56 2.71 -0.32
N LYS A 302 1.56 1.83 -0.44
CA LYS A 302 1.39 0.39 -0.22
C LYS A 302 0.97 0.05 1.20
N ILE A 303 1.44 0.81 2.20
CA ILE A 303 1.01 0.61 3.59
C ILE A 303 -0.48 0.93 3.73
N TYR A 304 -0.94 2.03 3.14
CA TYR A 304 -2.37 2.35 3.09
C TYR A 304 -3.18 1.27 2.35
N ASP A 305 -2.70 0.77 1.21
CA ASP A 305 -3.37 -0.26 0.41
C ASP A 305 -3.55 -1.56 1.20
N ILE A 306 -2.51 -2.05 1.89
CA ILE A 306 -2.58 -3.24 2.75
C ILE A 306 -3.62 -3.06 3.85
N ILE A 307 -3.60 -1.92 4.56
CA ILE A 307 -4.53 -1.64 5.67
C ILE A 307 -5.97 -1.60 5.15
N SER A 308 -6.20 -0.88 4.04
CA SER A 308 -7.51 -0.78 3.41
C SER A 308 -8.02 -2.15 2.98
N LYS A 309 -7.15 -2.97 2.38
CA LYS A 309 -7.49 -4.31 1.95
C LYS A 309 -7.82 -5.24 3.11
N LEU A 310 -7.06 -5.18 4.21
CA LEU A 310 -7.35 -5.93 5.44
C LEU A 310 -8.69 -5.53 6.05
N ASN A 311 -9.02 -4.24 6.08
CA ASN A 311 -10.33 -3.75 6.50
C ASN A 311 -11.44 -4.30 5.61
N SER A 312 -11.23 -4.35 4.28
CA SER A 312 -12.19 -4.94 3.33
C SER A 312 -12.40 -6.45 3.55
N TYR A 313 -11.39 -7.14 4.08
CA TYR A 313 -11.48 -8.53 4.48
C TYR A 313 -12.16 -8.73 5.84
N GLY A 314 -12.43 -7.66 6.60
CA GLY A 314 -13.01 -7.72 7.94
C GLY A 314 -11.98 -7.86 9.07
N TYR A 315 -10.69 -7.65 8.78
CA TYR A 315 -9.67 -7.47 9.82
C TYR A 315 -9.61 -5.98 10.16
N LEU A 316 -10.25 -5.57 11.26
CA LEU A 316 -10.21 -4.20 11.74
C LEU A 316 -8.82 -3.91 12.30
N VAL A 317 -7.90 -3.48 11.43
CA VAL A 317 -6.53 -3.11 11.83
C VAL A 317 -6.55 -1.89 12.75
N SER A 318 -7.55 -1.03 12.58
CA SER A 318 -7.86 0.05 13.50
C SER A 318 -9.32 0.49 13.40
N ASP A 319 -9.80 1.30 14.35
CA ASP A 319 -11.22 1.71 14.45
C ASP A 319 -11.76 2.38 13.17
N GLU A 320 -10.86 2.98 12.38
CA GLU A 320 -11.15 3.60 11.08
C GLU A 320 -9.95 3.43 10.15
N ASP A 321 -10.16 3.35 8.84
CA ASP A 321 -9.08 3.32 7.85
C ASP A 321 -8.02 4.42 8.07
N GLU A 322 -6.74 4.07 8.12
CA GLU A 322 -5.64 4.98 8.47
C GLU A 322 -5.50 6.16 7.50
N TYR A 323 -5.85 5.96 6.23
CA TYR A 323 -5.88 7.06 5.26
C TYR A 323 -7.04 8.01 5.58
N LYS A 324 -8.23 7.46 5.86
CA LYS A 324 -9.38 8.26 6.30
C LYS A 324 -9.07 9.03 7.57
N LYS A 325 -8.37 8.44 8.54
CA LYS A 325 -7.90 9.13 9.75
C LYS A 325 -6.96 10.28 9.44
N TYR A 326 -5.97 10.05 8.58
CA TYR A 326 -5.04 11.10 8.14
C TYR A 326 -5.79 12.29 7.55
N VAL A 327 -6.67 12.04 6.56
CA VAL A 327 -7.43 13.12 5.92
C VAL A 327 -8.34 13.81 6.92
N LYS A 328 -9.08 13.09 7.79
CA LYS A 328 -9.91 13.70 8.85
C LYS A 328 -9.11 14.57 9.81
N ALA A 329 -7.93 14.10 10.24
CA ALA A 329 -7.04 14.86 11.11
C ALA A 329 -6.57 16.17 10.47
N LYS A 330 -6.40 16.16 9.14
CA LYS A 330 -6.02 17.35 8.36
C LYS A 330 -7.20 18.23 7.97
N TYR A 331 -8.41 17.68 7.87
CA TYR A 331 -9.61 18.37 7.37
C TYR A 331 -9.96 19.64 8.14
N ASN A 332 -9.75 19.62 9.46
CA ASN A 332 -10.05 20.72 10.38
C ASN A 332 -8.82 21.57 10.72
N GLU A 333 -7.64 21.24 10.20
CA GLU A 333 -6.43 22.04 10.41
C GLU A 333 -6.55 23.33 9.58
N GLU A 334 -6.45 24.50 10.23
CA GLU A 334 -6.38 25.77 9.52
C GLU A 334 -5.10 25.78 8.68
N ILE A 335 -5.26 25.80 7.35
CA ILE A 335 -4.14 25.91 6.43
C ILE A 335 -3.54 27.32 6.51
N SER A 336 -2.32 27.50 6.01
CA SER A 336 -1.60 28.79 6.04
C SER A 336 -2.36 29.96 5.38
N ALA A 337 -3.40 29.69 4.60
CA ALA A 337 -4.28 30.67 3.98
C ALA A 337 -5.47 31.12 4.87
N GLY A 338 -5.61 30.61 6.10
CA GLY A 338 -6.69 30.98 7.03
C GLY A 338 -8.04 30.30 6.76
N TYR A 339 -8.04 29.26 5.92
CA TYR A 339 -9.20 28.40 5.66
C TYR A 339 -8.99 27.01 6.27
N THR A 340 -10.07 26.27 6.48
CA THR A 340 -9.97 24.82 6.73
C THR A 340 -10.04 24.09 5.39
N LEU A 341 -9.47 22.89 5.31
CA LEU A 341 -9.67 22.02 4.15
C LEU A 341 -11.15 21.73 3.90
N GLU A 342 -11.95 21.66 4.96
CA GLU A 342 -13.40 21.60 4.85
C GLU A 342 -13.99 22.70 3.98
N LYS A 343 -13.62 23.96 4.23
CA LYS A 343 -14.13 25.11 3.46
C LYS A 343 -13.70 25.06 2.00
N LEU A 344 -12.47 24.61 1.72
CA LEU A 344 -11.97 24.44 0.35
C LEU A 344 -12.69 23.30 -0.37
N MET A 345 -12.87 22.15 0.28
CA MET A 345 -13.49 20.96 -0.31
C MET A 345 -15.02 21.03 -0.39
N THR A 346 -15.64 22.00 0.29
CA THR A 346 -17.09 22.30 0.24
C THR A 346 -17.39 23.59 -0.52
N GLU A 347 -16.38 24.21 -1.13
CA GLU A 347 -16.58 25.38 -1.99
C GLU A 347 -17.51 25.00 -3.14
N ALA A 348 -18.60 25.76 -3.32
CA ALA A 348 -19.74 25.37 -4.14
C ALA A 348 -19.38 25.09 -5.62
N ASP A 349 -18.30 25.69 -6.11
CA ASP A 349 -17.81 25.55 -7.49
C ASP A 349 -16.66 24.52 -7.64
N PHE A 350 -16.29 23.80 -6.58
CA PHE A 350 -15.21 22.81 -6.58
C PHE A 350 -15.69 21.39 -6.25
N ASP A 351 -16.08 20.63 -7.29
CA ASP A 351 -16.42 19.21 -7.14
C ASP A 351 -15.15 18.33 -7.15
N TYR A 352 -14.48 18.25 -6.00
CA TYR A 352 -13.25 17.45 -5.86
C TYR A 352 -13.46 15.96 -6.17
N LYS A 353 -14.69 15.44 -6.09
CA LYS A 353 -14.99 14.03 -6.34
C LYS A 353 -14.76 13.63 -7.80
N LYS A 354 -14.76 14.59 -8.72
CA LYS A 354 -14.39 14.32 -10.12
C LYS A 354 -12.96 13.83 -10.29
N TYR A 355 -12.09 14.10 -9.30
CA TYR A 355 -10.68 13.77 -9.35
C TYR A 355 -10.33 12.46 -8.61
N CYS A 356 -11.33 11.75 -8.06
CA CYS A 356 -11.10 10.49 -7.33
C CYS A 356 -10.41 9.40 -8.16
N GLN A 357 -10.75 9.35 -9.45
CA GLN A 357 -10.31 8.29 -10.36
C GLN A 357 -9.08 8.68 -11.17
N GLY A 358 -8.47 9.84 -10.87
CA GLY A 358 -7.50 10.46 -11.75
C GLY A 358 -8.19 11.17 -12.91
N ARG A 359 -7.62 12.31 -13.33
CA ARG A 359 -8.03 13.03 -14.53
C ARG A 359 -6.80 13.50 -15.27
N ASP A 360 -6.76 13.31 -16.58
CA ASP A 360 -5.72 13.91 -17.41
C ASP A 360 -5.61 15.40 -17.11
N ILE A 361 -4.38 15.89 -16.95
CA ILE A 361 -4.10 17.30 -16.71
C ILE A 361 -3.16 17.84 -17.79
N ALA A 362 -3.53 18.97 -18.39
CA ALA A 362 -2.71 19.69 -19.34
C ALA A 362 -2.68 21.18 -19.00
N VAL A 363 -1.55 21.83 -19.23
CA VAL A 363 -1.38 23.27 -18.98
C VAL A 363 -0.83 23.96 -20.21
N GLU A 364 -1.51 25.01 -20.62
CA GLU A 364 -1.08 25.86 -21.74
C GLU A 364 -1.39 27.33 -21.42
N ARG A 365 -0.38 28.21 -21.54
CA ARG A 365 -0.54 29.67 -21.46
C ARG A 365 -1.27 30.14 -20.19
N GLY A 366 -0.96 29.54 -19.04
CA GLY A 366 -1.53 29.88 -17.74
C GLY A 366 -2.93 29.32 -17.51
N VAL A 367 -3.37 28.36 -18.33
CA VAL A 367 -4.68 27.71 -18.20
C VAL A 367 -4.47 26.21 -17.95
N VAL A 368 -5.12 25.70 -16.91
CA VAL A 368 -5.16 24.28 -16.56
C VAL A 368 -6.43 23.67 -17.13
N LYS A 369 -6.28 22.59 -17.88
CA LYS A 369 -7.37 21.76 -18.37
C LYS A 369 -7.30 20.40 -17.70
N THR A 370 -8.41 19.94 -17.15
CA THR A 370 -8.56 18.58 -16.64
C THR A 370 -9.72 17.89 -17.33
N TYR A 371 -9.55 16.62 -17.68
CA TYR A 371 -10.56 15.90 -18.45
C TYR A 371 -10.52 14.39 -18.20
N GLU A 372 -11.57 13.68 -18.65
CA GLU A 372 -11.62 12.22 -18.66
C GLU A 372 -11.46 11.76 -20.11
N GLN A 373 -10.52 10.84 -20.38
CA GLN A 373 -10.43 10.15 -21.67
C GLN A 373 -11.22 8.84 -21.63
N VAL A 374 -12.11 8.66 -22.61
CA VAL A 374 -12.88 7.43 -22.77
C VAL A 374 -12.66 6.85 -24.15
N PHE A 375 -12.37 5.55 -24.23
CA PHE A 375 -12.26 4.84 -25.50
C PHE A 375 -13.63 4.35 -25.96
N GLU A 376 -14.19 4.99 -26.99
CA GLU A 376 -15.49 4.65 -27.54
C GLU A 376 -15.40 4.42 -29.04
N ARG A 377 -15.92 3.26 -29.49
CA ARG A 377 -16.03 2.93 -30.93
C ARG A 377 -14.70 3.03 -31.71
N GLY A 378 -13.58 2.74 -31.05
CA GLY A 378 -12.26 2.72 -31.70
C GLY A 378 -11.47 4.02 -31.60
N GLU A 379 -12.01 5.06 -30.95
CA GLU A 379 -11.36 6.37 -30.80
C GLU A 379 -11.41 6.85 -29.35
N PHE A 380 -10.39 7.62 -28.94
CA PHE A 380 -10.38 8.32 -27.66
C PHE A 380 -11.21 9.61 -27.76
N LYS A 381 -12.12 9.80 -26.82
CA LYS A 381 -12.93 11.02 -26.69
C LYS A 381 -12.68 11.67 -25.34
N ILE A 382 -12.72 13.00 -25.34
CA ILE A 382 -12.65 13.83 -24.13
C ILE A 382 -14.07 13.97 -23.56
N ARG A 383 -14.22 13.72 -22.26
CA ARG A 383 -15.45 13.90 -21.50
C ARG A 383 -15.21 14.80 -20.28
N ASP A 384 -16.24 15.57 -19.92
CA ASP A 384 -16.32 16.39 -18.69
C ASP A 384 -15.12 17.34 -18.49
N GLU A 385 -14.69 18.04 -19.55
CA GLU A 385 -13.56 18.98 -19.47
C GLU A 385 -13.85 20.12 -18.46
N THR A 386 -12.89 20.36 -17.56
CA THR A 386 -12.87 21.51 -16.65
C THR A 386 -11.67 22.38 -17.00
N THR A 387 -11.90 23.69 -17.12
CA THR A 387 -10.85 24.67 -17.43
C THR A 387 -10.81 25.72 -16.33
N ILE A 388 -9.63 25.93 -15.73
CA ILE A 388 -9.41 26.97 -14.72
C ILE A 388 -8.08 27.69 -14.96
N GLY A 389 -7.98 28.93 -14.51
CA GLY A 389 -6.70 29.66 -14.54
C GLY A 389 -5.68 29.00 -13.62
N TYR A 390 -4.40 29.03 -13.99
CA TYR A 390 -3.33 28.39 -13.23
C TYR A 390 -3.21 28.95 -11.80
N GLU A 391 -3.40 30.26 -11.62
CA GLU A 391 -3.42 30.89 -10.29
C GLU A 391 -4.54 30.30 -9.41
N ARG A 392 -5.74 30.13 -9.98
CA ARG A 392 -6.87 29.52 -9.29
C ARG A 392 -6.63 28.03 -8.99
N PHE A 393 -5.99 27.32 -9.91
CA PHE A 393 -5.56 25.94 -9.67
C PHE A 393 -4.60 25.86 -8.48
N LEU A 394 -3.59 26.73 -8.41
CA LEU A 394 -2.67 26.79 -7.29
C LEU A 394 -3.41 27.10 -5.98
N GLU A 395 -4.33 28.06 -5.98
CA GLU A 395 -5.12 28.42 -4.79
C GLU A 395 -5.89 27.21 -4.23
N LEU A 396 -6.57 26.46 -5.10
CA LEU A 396 -7.39 25.32 -4.71
C LEU A 396 -6.56 24.09 -4.31
N PHE A 397 -5.55 23.76 -5.11
CA PHE A 397 -4.85 22.49 -4.99
C PHE A 397 -3.55 22.56 -4.17
N SER A 398 -2.91 23.71 -3.98
CA SER A 398 -1.64 23.76 -3.22
C SER A 398 -1.74 23.12 -1.83
N PRO A 399 -2.79 23.40 -1.02
CA PRO A 399 -2.93 22.77 0.29
C PRO A 399 -3.16 21.26 0.19
N LEU A 400 -3.95 20.81 -0.79
CA LEU A 400 -4.24 19.39 -1.02
C LEU A 400 -3.01 18.62 -1.47
N LEU A 401 -2.25 19.20 -2.39
CA LEU A 401 -0.99 18.66 -2.93
C LEU A 401 0.08 18.59 -1.84
N PHE A 402 0.20 19.65 -1.03
CA PHE A 402 1.12 19.69 0.10
C PHE A 402 0.80 18.65 1.17
N LEU A 403 -0.47 18.35 1.38
CA LEU A 403 -0.87 17.29 2.30
C LEU A 403 -0.85 15.91 1.66
N GLY A 404 -0.54 15.77 0.36
CA GLY A 404 -0.64 14.49 -0.34
C GLY A 404 -2.06 13.90 -0.37
N ILE A 405 -3.08 14.74 -0.18
CA ILE A 405 -4.49 14.40 -0.41
C ILE A 405 -4.76 14.45 -1.91
N ALA A 406 -4.09 15.35 -2.62
CA ALA A 406 -4.00 15.36 -4.08
C ALA A 406 -2.57 15.09 -4.52
N TRP A 407 -2.40 14.57 -5.74
CA TRP A 407 -1.08 14.42 -6.37
C TRP A 407 -1.21 14.37 -7.89
N ILE A 408 -0.10 14.62 -8.58
CA ILE A 408 0.01 14.49 -10.03
C ILE A 408 0.95 13.33 -10.35
N GLU A 409 0.48 12.40 -11.17
CA GLU A 409 1.24 11.22 -11.57
C GLU A 409 0.84 10.76 -12.96
N GLY A 410 1.81 10.41 -13.81
CA GLY A 410 1.52 9.92 -15.16
C GLY A 410 0.81 10.92 -16.09
N GLY A 411 0.78 12.21 -15.75
CA GLY A 411 0.00 13.22 -16.48
C GLY A 411 -1.46 13.31 -16.02
N GLU A 412 -1.81 12.66 -14.91
CA GLU A 412 -3.12 12.71 -14.28
C GLU A 412 -3.06 13.42 -12.92
N LEU A 413 -4.11 14.16 -12.59
CA LEU A 413 -4.37 14.73 -11.27
C LEU A 413 -5.33 13.84 -10.50
N HIS A 414 -4.90 13.38 -9.34
CA HIS A 414 -5.69 12.55 -8.44
C HIS A 414 -6.03 13.33 -7.16
N VAL A 415 -7.19 13.04 -6.59
CA VAL A 415 -7.58 13.47 -5.24
C VAL A 415 -8.10 12.26 -4.50
N ALA A 416 -7.66 12.06 -3.27
CA ALA A 416 -8.17 10.96 -2.48
C ALA A 416 -9.59 11.22 -1.98
N CYS A 417 -10.44 10.21 -2.10
CA CYS A 417 -11.86 10.34 -1.81
C CYS A 417 -12.26 9.51 -0.62
N LEU A 418 -12.81 10.18 0.40
CA LEU A 418 -13.16 9.61 1.70
C LEU A 418 -14.38 8.67 1.69
N GLY A 419 -14.94 8.33 0.52
CA GLY A 419 -16.28 7.74 0.40
C GLY A 419 -16.46 6.70 -0.71
N GLY A 420 -15.46 5.82 -0.91
CA GLY A 420 -15.62 4.54 -1.59
C GLY A 420 -15.94 3.42 -0.62
#